data_AF-A0A965FXX4-F1
#
_entry.id   AF-A0A965FXX4-F1
#
_cell.length_a   1.000
_cell.length_b   1.000
_cell.length_c   1.000
_cell.angle_alpha   90.00
_cell.angle_beta   90.00
_cell.angle_gamma   90.00
#
_symmetry.space_group_name_H-M   'P 1'
#
loop_
_entity.id
_entity.type
_entity.pdbx_description
1 polymer ?
#
loop_
_entity_poly.entity_id
_entity_poly.type
_entity_poly.pdbx_seq_one_letter_code
_entity_poly.pdbx_strand_id
1 'polypeptide(L)'
;MFKKLFVTALIIVSVSACNLKTYTRDEAPQLFAALDSQPNGYRGEIGNDALFEIIGTKASKTLLCRSVRIATHDSSSSRQYCKIKGGEWK
;
A
#
# COMPACT_ATOMS: atom_id res chain seq x y z
N MET A 1 1.56 57.56 11.35
CA MET A 1 2.71 56.62 11.23
C MET A 1 2.73 55.69 12.43
N PHE A 2 2.06 54.53 12.38
CA PHE A 2 2.32 53.44 13.34
C PHE A 2 2.11 52.09 12.64
N LYS A 3 3.27 51.51 12.30
CA LYS A 3 3.64 50.11 12.07
C LYS A 3 2.55 49.11 11.68
N LYS A 4 2.66 48.69 10.42
CA LYS A 4 2.16 47.46 9.80
C LYS A 4 2.21 46.28 10.80
N LEU A 5 1.07 45.85 11.33
CA LEU A 5 0.94 44.53 11.95
C LEU A 5 0.92 43.48 10.84
N PHE A 6 2.13 43.12 10.41
CA PHE A 6 2.44 41.81 9.85
C PHE A 6 2.26 40.79 10.98
N VAL A 7 1.10 40.14 11.05
CA VAL A 7 0.99 38.87 11.76
C VAL A 7 0.39 37.86 10.80
N THR A 8 1.32 37.30 10.05
CA THR A 8 1.22 36.12 9.22
C THR A 8 0.42 35.06 9.97
N ALA A 9 -0.80 34.78 9.50
CA ALA A 9 -1.57 33.65 9.93
C ALA A 9 -0.79 32.38 9.58
N LEU A 10 -0.11 31.83 10.60
CA LEU A 10 0.58 30.57 10.58
C LEU A 10 -0.47 29.47 10.44
N ILE A 11 -0.79 29.14 9.18
CA ILE A 11 -1.63 28.01 8.80
C ILE A 11 -0.83 26.74 9.14
N ILE A 12 -1.01 26.25 10.38
CA ILE A 12 -0.57 24.92 10.79
C ILE A 12 -1.55 23.94 10.14
N VAL A 13 -1.28 23.57 8.89
CA VAL A 13 -1.89 22.38 8.28
C VAL A 13 -1.16 21.18 8.86
N SER A 14 -1.73 20.61 9.91
CA SER A 14 -1.40 19.28 10.39
C SER A 14 -1.82 18.28 9.32
N VAL A 15 -0.90 17.94 8.44
CA VAL A 15 -1.06 16.79 7.52
C VAL A 15 -1.03 15.54 8.40
N SER A 16 -2.19 15.02 8.77
CA SER A 16 -2.33 13.68 9.34
C SER A 16 -1.83 12.68 8.30
N ALA A 17 -0.56 12.30 8.39
CA ALA A 17 0.00 11.24 7.56
C ALA A 17 -0.70 9.93 7.95
N CYS A 18 -1.64 9.48 7.12
CA CYS A 18 -2.08 8.10 7.14
C CYS A 18 -0.83 7.24 6.90
N ASN A 19 -0.29 6.65 7.97
CA ASN A 19 0.85 5.72 7.92
C ASN A 19 0.43 4.41 7.25
N LEU A 20 0.14 4.47 5.96
CA LEU A 20 -0.10 3.31 5.14
C LEU A 20 1.28 2.69 4.89
N LYS A 21 1.63 1.60 5.60
CA LYS A 21 2.88 0.84 5.40
C LYS A 21 2.90 0.16 4.04
N THR A 22 3.78 0.62 3.15
CA THR A 22 3.99 0.05 1.80
C THR A 22 5.08 -0.99 1.88
N TYR A 23 4.91 -2.10 1.16
CA TYR A 23 5.90 -3.16 1.10
C TYR A 23 6.55 -3.19 -0.28
N THR A 24 7.86 -3.30 -0.30
CA THR A 24 8.67 -3.61 -1.48
C THR A 24 8.92 -5.11 -1.58
N ARG A 25 9.42 -5.56 -2.73
CA ARG A 25 9.75 -6.98 -2.97
C ARG A 25 10.84 -7.49 -2.02
N ASP A 26 11.78 -6.63 -1.63
CA ASP A 26 12.85 -6.98 -0.70
C ASP A 26 12.32 -7.12 0.74
N GLU A 27 11.36 -6.30 1.13
CA GLU A 27 10.75 -6.35 2.48
C GLU A 27 9.73 -7.48 2.63
N ALA A 28 9.05 -7.86 1.54
CA ALA A 28 7.96 -8.84 1.55
C ALA A 28 8.06 -9.86 0.40
N PRO A 29 9.16 -10.62 0.27
CA PRO A 29 9.39 -11.50 -0.88
C PRO A 29 8.28 -12.53 -1.09
N GLN A 30 7.70 -13.06 -0.01
CA GLN A 30 6.59 -14.01 -0.07
C GLN A 30 5.30 -13.39 -0.64
N LEU A 31 4.98 -12.15 -0.27
CA LEU A 31 3.84 -11.43 -0.83
C LEU A 31 4.00 -11.30 -2.34
N PHE A 32 5.16 -10.85 -2.81
CA PHE A 32 5.39 -10.63 -4.24
C PHE A 32 5.44 -11.94 -5.03
N ALA A 33 5.99 -13.02 -4.47
CA ALA A 33 5.91 -14.36 -5.06
C ALA A 33 4.47 -14.88 -5.15
N ALA A 34 3.63 -14.57 -4.15
CA ALA A 34 2.22 -14.93 -4.15
C ALA A 34 1.43 -14.15 -5.20
N LEU A 35 1.71 -12.84 -5.38
CA LEU A 35 1.10 -12.04 -6.45
C LEU A 35 1.31 -12.65 -7.85
N ASP A 36 2.48 -13.26 -8.06
CA ASP A 36 2.85 -13.89 -9.33
C ASP A 36 2.13 -15.21 -9.60
N SER A 37 1.86 -16.01 -8.56
CA SER A 37 1.50 -17.44 -8.75
C SER A 37 0.19 -17.87 -8.09
N GLN A 38 -0.29 -17.15 -7.07
CA GLN A 38 -1.36 -17.61 -6.21
C GLN A 38 -2.74 -17.06 -6.61
N PRO A 39 -3.82 -17.81 -6.34
CA PRO A 39 -5.19 -17.39 -6.63
C PRO A 39 -5.71 -16.36 -5.61
N ASN A 40 -6.88 -15.80 -5.89
CA ASN A 40 -7.62 -15.04 -4.88
C ASN A 40 -8.00 -15.96 -3.71
N GLY A 41 -8.01 -15.43 -2.50
CA GLY A 41 -8.20 -16.15 -1.25
C GLY A 41 -6.92 -16.72 -0.64
N TYR A 42 -5.79 -16.69 -1.37
CA TYR A 42 -4.50 -17.08 -0.81
C TYR A 42 -4.10 -16.15 0.33
N ARG A 43 -3.60 -16.73 1.42
CA ARG A 43 -3.12 -16.04 2.61
C ARG A 43 -1.67 -16.40 2.89
N GLY A 44 -0.91 -15.43 3.37
CA GLY A 44 0.47 -15.63 3.78
C GLY A 44 0.90 -14.59 4.81
N GLU A 45 2.14 -14.73 5.26
CA GLU A 45 2.75 -13.85 6.27
C GLU A 45 3.72 -12.86 5.60
N ILE A 46 3.90 -11.70 6.22
CA ILE A 46 4.94 -10.73 5.87
C ILE A 46 5.78 -10.49 7.13
N GLY A 47 6.92 -11.18 7.21
CA GLY A 47 7.68 -11.26 8.46
C GLY A 47 6.85 -11.93 9.56
N ASN A 48 6.99 -11.47 10.81
CA ASN A 48 6.32 -12.09 11.95
C ASN A 48 5.06 -11.34 12.42
N ASP A 49 4.83 -10.12 11.91
CA ASP A 49 3.87 -9.18 12.51
C ASP A 49 2.69 -8.82 11.59
N ALA A 50 2.67 -9.37 10.37
CA ALA A 50 1.68 -9.03 9.37
C ALA A 50 1.24 -10.26 8.56
N LEU A 51 -0.04 -10.28 8.22
CA LEU A 51 -0.69 -11.25 7.35
C LEU A 51 -1.21 -10.55 6.11
N PHE A 52 -1.20 -11.23 4.98
CA PHE A 52 -1.82 -10.76 3.76
C PHE A 52 -2.81 -11.76 3.18
N GLU A 53 -3.78 -11.26 2.44
CA GLU A 53 -4.75 -12.03 1.68
C GLU A 53 -4.94 -11.41 0.30
N ILE A 54 -4.82 -12.19 -0.77
CA ILE A 54 -5.14 -11.74 -2.13
C ILE A 54 -6.66 -11.76 -2.28
N ILE A 55 -7.33 -10.62 -2.12
CA ILE A 55 -8.79 -10.54 -2.11
C ILE A 55 -9.41 -10.37 -3.50
N GLY A 56 -8.62 -10.01 -4.53
CA GLY A 56 -9.17 -9.82 -5.86
C GLY A 56 -8.12 -9.68 -6.95
N THR A 57 -8.56 -9.91 -8.19
CA THR A 57 -7.75 -9.74 -9.38
C THR A 57 -8.55 -9.00 -10.44
N LYS A 58 -7.95 -7.95 -11.01
CA LYS A 58 -8.47 -7.21 -12.15
C LYS A 58 -7.44 -7.24 -13.26
N ALA A 59 -7.77 -7.91 -14.36
CA ALA A 59 -6.92 -7.98 -15.55
C ALA A 59 -7.52 -7.14 -16.68
N SER A 60 -6.66 -6.43 -17.41
CA SER A 60 -6.96 -5.75 -18.66
C SER A 60 -5.99 -6.22 -19.75
N LYS A 61 -6.11 -5.66 -20.97
CA LYS A 61 -5.17 -5.97 -22.06
C LYS A 61 -3.72 -5.60 -21.75
N THR A 62 -3.50 -4.64 -20.84
CA THR A 62 -2.18 -4.04 -20.56
C THR A 62 -1.72 -4.22 -19.12
N LEU A 63 -2.65 -4.34 -18.17
CA LEU A 63 -2.37 -4.36 -16.73
C LEU A 63 -3.00 -5.57 -16.06
N LEU A 64 -2.26 -6.15 -15.13
CA LEU A 64 -2.77 -7.08 -14.14
C LEU A 64 -2.65 -6.42 -12.77
N CYS A 65 -3.78 -6.21 -12.11
CA CYS A 65 -3.85 -5.65 -10.76
C CYS A 65 -4.41 -6.69 -9.79
N ARG A 66 -3.80 -6.78 -8.61
CA ARG A 66 -4.20 -7.65 -7.51
C ARG A 66 -4.55 -6.78 -6.30
N SER A 67 -5.74 -6.96 -5.77
CA SER A 67 -6.13 -6.33 -4.51
C SER A 67 -5.70 -7.24 -3.36
N VAL A 68 -4.99 -6.69 -2.39
CA VAL A 68 -4.45 -7.41 -1.24
C VAL A 68 -4.88 -6.72 0.03
N ARG A 69 -5.48 -7.49 0.95
CA ARG A 69 -5.69 -7.04 2.32
C ARG A 69 -4.46 -7.37 3.13
N ILE A 70 -3.96 -6.43 3.92
CA ILE A 70 -2.85 -6.62 4.83
C ILE A 70 -3.34 -6.28 6.23
N ALA A 71 -3.25 -7.25 7.13
CA ALA A 71 -3.57 -7.11 8.54
C ALA A 71 -2.30 -7.21 9.38
N THR A 72 -2.21 -6.35 10.38
CA THR A 72 -1.21 -6.34 11.44
C THR A 72 -1.96 -6.44 12.76
N HIS A 73 -1.25 -6.54 13.88
CA HIS A 73 -1.88 -6.54 15.21
C HIS A 73 -2.85 -5.35 15.42
N ASP A 74 -2.45 -4.16 14.99
CA ASP A 74 -3.20 -2.91 15.29
C ASP A 74 -4.02 -2.36 14.13
N SER A 75 -3.82 -2.87 12.91
CA SER A 75 -4.43 -2.27 11.71
C SER A 75 -4.70 -3.28 10.61
N SER A 76 -5.75 -3.01 9.83
CA SER A 76 -6.03 -3.73 8.59
C SER A 76 -6.24 -2.72 7.47
N SER A 77 -5.53 -2.92 6.37
CA SER A 77 -5.60 -2.05 5.19
C SER A 77 -5.75 -2.89 3.93
N SER A 78 -6.31 -2.30 2.87
CA SER A 78 -6.34 -2.93 1.55
C SER A 78 -5.55 -2.10 0.56
N ARG A 79 -4.79 -2.78 -0.28
CA ARG A 79 -3.90 -2.19 -1.28
C ARG A 79 -4.10 -2.86 -2.62
N GLN A 80 -3.74 -2.16 -3.68
CA GLN A 80 -3.74 -2.72 -5.01
C GLN A 80 -2.31 -2.70 -5.54
N TYR A 81 -1.84 -3.86 -5.99
CA TYR A 81 -0.56 -4.02 -6.67
C TYR A 81 -0.82 -4.27 -8.15
N CYS A 82 -0.20 -3.49 -9.03
CA CYS A 82 -0.38 -3.61 -10.47
C CYS A 82 0.94 -3.86 -11.18
N LYS A 83 0.90 -4.66 -12.24
CA LYS A 83 2.02 -4.81 -13.19
C LYS A 83 1.54 -4.83 -14.63
N ILE A 84 2.43 -4.42 -15.53
CA ILE A 84 2.29 -4.71 -16.96
C ILE A 84 2.74 -6.15 -17.25
N LYS A 85 2.38 -6.69 -18.42
CA LYS A 85 2.87 -7.99 -18.86
C LYS A 85 4.41 -7.98 -18.92
N GLY A 86 5.06 -8.84 -18.13
CA GLY A 86 6.52 -8.93 -18.02
C GLY A 86 7.18 -7.83 -17.18
N GLY A 87 6.40 -6.94 -16.55
CA GLY A 87 6.91 -5.91 -15.65
C GLY A 87 6.83 -6.31 -14.18
N GLU A 88 7.34 -5.42 -13.33
CA GLU A 88 7.35 -5.56 -11.87
C GLU A 88 6.04 -5.11 -11.24
N TRP A 89 5.68 -5.71 -10.09
CA TRP A 89 4.56 -5.26 -9.27
C TRP A 89 4.86 -3.94 -8.57
N LYS A 90 3.91 -3.02 -8.59
CA LYS A 90 3.95 -1.72 -7.91
C LYS A 90 2.67 -1.47 -7.15
#